data_AF-A0A2G9YH32-F1
#
_entry.id   AF-A0A2G9YH32-F1
#
_cell.length_a   1.000
_cell.length_b   1.000
_cell.length_c   1.000
_cell.angle_alpha   90.00
_cell.angle_beta   90.00
_cell.angle_gamma   90.00
#
_symmetry.space_group_name_H-M   'P 1'
#
loop_
_entity.id
_entity.type
_entity.pdbx_description
1 polymer ?
#
loop_
_entity_poly.entity_id
_entity_poly.type
_entity_poly.pdbx_seq_one_letter_code
_entity_poly.pdbx_strand_id
1 'polypeptide(L)'
;MIAKIKKKKTRTSNNFPSILLIFIVIFFLIGIILLFSNWKMMNKHKELLLRTEFLEKEISYFEERNEGLKTGLISISEESYLEKEAREKFQLQKPGEKTIIVLPPSGGIKSVSAEESKNFFEKILEKLGF
;
A
#
# COMPACT_ATOMS: atom_id res chain seq x y z
N MET A 1 91.67 9.09 53.70
CA MET A 1 91.48 8.69 52.29
C MET A 1 90.00 8.83 51.95
N ILE A 2 89.64 9.57 50.90
CA ILE A 2 88.25 9.74 50.45
C ILE A 2 88.16 9.16 49.04
N ALA A 3 87.36 8.11 48.87
CA ALA A 3 87.21 7.42 47.59
C ALA A 3 86.34 8.25 46.63
N LYS A 4 86.85 8.53 45.43
CA LYS A 4 86.08 9.14 44.34
C LYS A 4 85.21 8.07 43.67
N ILE A 5 83.91 8.12 43.91
CA ILE A 5 82.94 7.24 43.25
C ILE A 5 82.83 7.65 41.77
N LYS A 6 83.35 6.83 40.86
CA LYS A 6 83.14 6.99 39.41
C LYS A 6 81.68 6.65 39.08
N LYS A 7 80.89 7.66 38.69
CA LYS A 7 79.52 7.48 38.21
C LYS A 7 79.54 6.75 36.85
N LYS A 8 78.88 5.59 36.78
CA LYS A 8 78.67 4.83 35.54
C LYS A 8 77.61 5.55 34.71
N LYS A 9 77.99 6.06 33.53
CA LYS A 9 77.08 6.72 32.59
C LYS A 9 76.19 5.66 31.96
N THR A 10 74.91 5.59 32.36
CA THR A 10 73.93 4.71 31.73
C THR A 10 73.60 5.29 30.35
N ARG A 11 73.81 4.50 29.29
CA ARG A 11 73.30 4.81 27.96
C ARG A 11 71.78 4.67 28.03
N THR A 12 71.06 5.78 28.12
CA THR A 12 69.61 5.81 27.96
C THR A 12 69.30 5.44 26.51
N SER A 13 68.69 4.28 26.26
CA SER A 13 68.28 3.93 24.90
C SER A 13 67.07 4.77 24.53
N ASN A 14 67.18 5.56 23.47
CA ASN A 14 66.16 6.51 23.02
C ASN A 14 65.04 5.79 22.26
N ASN A 15 64.39 4.79 22.87
CA ASN A 15 63.29 4.01 22.26
C ASN A 15 61.92 4.71 22.39
N PHE A 16 61.86 5.87 23.06
CA PHE A 16 60.65 6.67 23.25
C PHE A 16 59.89 7.06 21.96
N PRO A 17 60.53 7.52 20.86
CA PRO A 17 59.79 7.87 19.65
C PRO A 17 59.17 6.65 18.97
N SER A 18 59.77 5.48 19.09
CA SER A 18 59.25 4.24 18.51
C SER A 18 57.97 3.76 19.21
N ILE A 19 57.90 3.88 20.54
CA ILE A 19 56.69 3.55 21.30
C ILE A 19 55.53 4.50 20.93
N LEU A 20 55.79 5.81 20.81
CA LEU A 20 54.76 6.79 20.44
C LEU A 20 54.19 6.54 19.04
N LEU A 21 55.04 6.14 18.09
CA LEU A 21 54.62 5.82 16.72
C LEU A 21 53.64 4.62 16.70
N ILE A 22 53.89 3.60 17.53
CA ILE A 22 53.01 2.43 17.66
C ILE A 22 51.64 2.83 18.20
N PHE A 23 51.57 3.70 19.22
CA PHE A 23 50.31 4.19 19.75
C PHE A 23 49.51 5.02 18.73
N ILE A 24 50.19 5.84 17.93
CA ILE A 24 49.57 6.60 16.84
C ILE A 24 48.95 5.66 15.81
N VAL A 25 49.69 4.63 15.38
CA VAL A 25 49.18 3.65 14.41
C VAL A 25 47.96 2.92 14.95
N ILE A 26 47.99 2.47 16.21
CA ILE A 26 46.86 1.82 16.87
C ILE A 26 45.66 2.76 16.93
N PHE A 27 45.87 4.02 17.33
CA PHE A 27 44.81 5.02 17.40
C PHE A 27 44.13 5.24 16.04
N PHE A 28 44.91 5.37 14.97
CA PHE A 28 44.38 5.47 13.61
C PHE A 28 43.61 4.21 13.20
N LEU A 29 44.10 3.03 13.55
CA LEU A 29 43.43 1.76 13.24
C LEU A 29 42.05 1.69 13.90
N ILE A 30 41.96 2.04 15.19
CA ILE A 30 40.68 2.14 15.91
C ILE A 30 39.78 3.19 15.27
N GLY A 31 40.33 4.37 14.93
CA GLY A 31 39.58 5.45 14.29
C GLY A 31 38.93 5.01 12.97
N ILE A 32 39.67 4.30 12.12
CA ILE A 32 39.17 3.77 10.84
C ILE A 32 38.04 2.76 11.07
N ILE A 33 38.21 1.82 12.02
CA ILE A 33 37.17 0.83 12.35
C ILE A 33 35.89 1.51 12.83
N LEU A 34 36.01 2.52 13.69
CA LEU A 34 34.87 3.29 14.17
C LEU A 34 34.19 4.08 13.05
N LEU A 35 34.94 4.70 12.15
CA LEU A 35 34.40 5.42 10.99
C LEU A 35 33.60 4.48 10.07
N PHE A 36 34.17 3.32 9.72
CA PHE A 36 33.47 2.32 8.89
C PHE A 36 32.21 1.78 9.58
N SER A 37 32.28 1.50 10.88
CA SER A 37 31.12 1.02 11.65
C SER A 37 29.99 2.04 11.67
N ASN A 38 30.33 3.32 11.95
CA ASN A 38 29.36 4.41 11.97
C ASN A 38 28.72 4.62 10.60
N TRP A 39 29.49 4.55 9.51
CA TRP A 39 28.93 4.70 8.17
C TRP A 39 27.94 3.58 7.83
N LYS A 40 28.31 2.32 8.12
CA LYS A 40 27.42 1.18 7.88
C LYS A 40 26.13 1.29 8.70
N MET A 41 26.23 1.73 9.95
CA MET A 41 25.07 1.95 10.82
C MET A 41 24.18 3.07 10.28
N MET A 42 24.77 4.18 9.84
CA MET A 42 24.04 5.32 9.28
C MET A 42 23.24 4.93 8.03
N ASN A 43 23.83 4.13 7.13
CA ASN A 43 23.13 3.67 5.92
C ASN A 43 21.94 2.78 6.27
N LYS A 44 22.11 1.85 7.21
CA LYS A 44 21.01 1.01 7.70
C LYS A 44 19.90 1.83 8.35
N HIS A 45 20.27 2.83 9.15
CA HIS A 45 19.29 3.70 9.81
C HIS A 45 18.46 4.47 8.78
N LYS A 46 19.09 5.00 7.72
CA LYS A 46 18.38 5.67 6.63
C LYS A 46 17.44 4.72 5.87
N GLU A 47 17.90 3.51 5.57
CA GLU A 47 17.07 2.49 4.92
C GLU A 47 15.84 2.13 5.76
N LEU A 48 16.03 1.93 7.07
CA LEU A 48 14.93 1.63 7.98
C LEU A 48 13.94 2.79 8.09
N LEU A 49 14.41 4.04 8.16
CA LEU A 49 13.54 5.23 8.17
C LEU A 49 12.70 5.34 6.90
N LEU A 50 13.30 5.11 5.73
CA LEU A 50 12.56 5.13 4.47
C LEU A 50 11.52 4.01 4.41
N ARG A 51 11.83 2.83 4.93
CA ARG A 51 10.87 1.72 5.03
C ARG A 51 9.73 2.05 5.97
N THR A 52 10.00 2.64 7.14
CA THR A 52 8.94 3.03 8.07
C THR A 52 8.02 4.09 7.47
N GLU A 53 8.58 5.10 6.79
CA GLU A 53 7.78 6.13 6.13
C GLU A 53 6.93 5.55 4.98
N PHE A 54 7.48 4.59 4.22
CA PHE A 54 6.73 3.89 3.18
C PHE A 54 5.59 3.06 3.76
N LEU A 55 5.85 2.27 4.81
CA LEU A 55 4.84 1.46 5.48
C LEU A 55 3.73 2.32 6.09
N GLU A 56 4.07 3.47 6.68
CA GLU A 56 3.10 4.40 7.25
C GLU A 56 2.17 4.99 6.18
N LYS A 57 2.72 5.35 5.02
CA LYS A 57 1.91 5.78 3.86
C LYS A 57 1.00 4.67 3.34
N GLU A 58 1.50 3.43 3.32
CA GLU A 58 0.73 2.27 2.88
C GLU A 58 -0.43 1.99 3.84
N ILE A 59 -0.20 2.08 5.16
CA ILE A 59 -1.25 1.97 6.18
C ILE A 59 -2.31 3.04 5.97
N SER A 60 -1.91 4.31 5.85
CA SER A 60 -2.84 5.42 5.64
C SER A 60 -3.69 5.24 4.38
N TYR A 61 -3.08 4.79 3.28
CA TYR A 61 -3.80 4.49 2.05
C TYR A 61 -4.82 3.35 2.21
N PHE A 62 -4.45 2.28 2.91
CA PHE A 62 -5.38 1.17 3.15
C PHE A 62 -6.49 1.54 4.14
N GLU A 63 -6.21 2.40 5.12
CA GLU A 63 -7.22 2.94 6.04
C GLU A 63 -8.25 3.79 5.29
N GLU A 64 -7.81 4.74 4.46
CA GLU A 64 -8.70 5.58 3.64
C GLU A 64 -9.59 4.72 2.73
N ARG A 65 -9.00 3.68 2.12
CA ARG A 65 -9.78 2.74 1.29
C ARG A 65 -10.77 1.93 2.09
N ASN A 66 -10.40 1.47 3.28
CA ASN A 66 -11.31 0.73 4.14
C ASN A 66 -12.48 1.61 4.58
N GLU A 67 -12.23 2.87 4.94
CA GLU A 67 -13.28 3.84 5.27
C GLU A 67 -14.19 4.14 4.08
N GLY A 68 -13.62 4.33 2.89
CA GLY A 68 -14.39 4.52 1.65
C GLY A 68 -15.28 3.31 1.34
N LEU A 69 -14.75 2.10 1.46
CA LEU A 69 -15.51 0.86 1.27
C LEU A 69 -16.62 0.69 2.32
N LYS A 70 -16.34 0.98 3.60
CA LYS A 70 -17.35 0.95 4.67
C LYS A 70 -18.48 1.93 4.40
N THR A 71 -18.14 3.14 3.97
CA THR A 71 -19.13 4.16 3.61
C THR A 71 -19.99 3.71 2.43
N GLY A 72 -19.37 3.13 1.39
CA GLY A 72 -20.09 2.54 0.27
C GLY A 72 -21.01 1.39 0.67
N LEU A 73 -20.58 0.52 1.58
CA LEU A 73 -21.40 -0.57 2.11
C LEU A 73 -22.62 -0.05 2.87
N ILE A 74 -22.45 0.99 3.70
CA ILE A 74 -23.56 1.63 4.41
C ILE A 74 -24.57 2.16 3.38
N SER A 75 -24.11 2.89 2.36
CA SER A 75 -24.98 3.41 1.29
C SER A 75 -25.72 2.31 0.53
N ILE A 76 -25.10 1.15 0.28
CA ILE A 76 -25.74 0.02 -0.41
C ILE A 76 -26.75 -0.69 0.50
N SER A 77 -26.47 -0.74 1.81
CA SER A 77 -27.35 -1.38 2.80
C SER A 77 -28.62 -0.60 3.11
N GLU A 78 -28.68 0.68 2.71
CA GLU A 78 -29.91 1.47 2.83
C GLU A 78 -30.97 0.94 1.85
N GLU A 79 -32.18 0.73 2.37
CA GLU A 79 -33.35 0.27 1.60
C GLU A 79 -33.68 1.22 0.42
N SER A 80 -33.33 2.49 0.57
CA SER A 80 -33.43 3.54 -0.45
C SER A 80 -32.58 3.25 -1.69
N TYR A 81 -31.38 2.69 -1.51
CA TYR A 81 -30.46 2.36 -2.59
C TYR A 81 -30.93 1.12 -3.37
N LEU A 82 -31.39 0.09 -2.64
CA LEU A 82 -31.99 -1.09 -3.24
C LEU A 82 -33.24 -0.74 -4.05
N GLU A 83 -34.10 0.13 -3.52
CA GLU A 83 -35.28 0.60 -4.23
C GLU A 83 -34.92 1.43 -5.47
N LYS A 84 -33.90 2.29 -5.37
CA LYS A 84 -33.41 3.07 -6.51
C LYS A 84 -32.84 2.19 -7.62
N GLU A 85 -31.98 1.23 -7.29
CA GLU A 85 -31.45 0.25 -8.25
C GLU A 85 -32.58 -0.60 -8.87
N ALA A 86 -33.57 -1.04 -8.08
CA ALA A 86 -34.71 -1.80 -8.56
C ALA A 86 -35.57 -1.00 -9.58
N ARG A 87 -35.78 0.29 -9.33
CA ARG A 87 -36.50 1.19 -10.25
C ARG A 87 -35.68 1.50 -11.51
N GLU A 88 -34.39 1.81 -11.37
CA GLU A 88 -33.54 2.26 -12.47
C GLU A 88 -33.11 1.11 -13.40
N LYS A 89 -32.65 -0.01 -12.83
CA LYS A 89 -32.13 -1.13 -13.63
C LYS A 89 -33.18 -2.14 -14.02
N PHE A 90 -34.13 -2.41 -13.13
CA PHE A 90 -35.10 -3.48 -13.31
C PHE A 90 -36.52 -2.96 -13.60
N GLN A 91 -36.74 -1.65 -13.59
CA GLN A 91 -38.05 -1.01 -13.82
C GLN A 91 -39.15 -1.60 -12.91
N LEU A 92 -38.74 -2.06 -11.71
CA LEU A 92 -39.64 -2.66 -10.73
C LEU A 92 -40.35 -1.56 -9.95
N GLN A 93 -41.60 -1.83 -9.60
CA GLN A 93 -42.50 -0.88 -8.95
C GLN A 93 -43.20 -1.54 -7.75
N LYS A 94 -43.45 -0.74 -6.71
CA LYS A 94 -44.23 -1.20 -5.56
C LYS A 94 -45.70 -1.40 -5.97
N PRO A 95 -46.42 -2.33 -5.34
CA PRO A 95 -47.83 -2.55 -5.65
C PRO A 95 -48.64 -1.26 -5.40
N GLY A 96 -49.13 -0.64 -6.48
CA GLY A 96 -49.92 0.60 -6.45
C GLY A 96 -49.31 1.81 -7.18
N GLU A 97 -48.07 1.73 -7.66
CA GLU A 97 -47.39 2.81 -8.40
C GLU A 97 -47.63 2.70 -9.93
N LYS A 98 -47.69 3.84 -10.65
CA LYS A 98 -47.90 3.89 -12.12
C LYS A 98 -46.64 4.44 -12.82
N THR A 99 -46.04 3.63 -13.69
CA THR A 99 -44.89 4.04 -14.52
C THR A 99 -45.34 4.74 -15.81
N ILE A 100 -44.75 5.89 -16.14
CA ILE A 100 -44.99 6.63 -17.39
C ILE A 100 -43.76 6.45 -18.28
N ILE A 101 -43.90 5.70 -19.38
CA ILE A 101 -42.86 5.55 -20.38
C ILE A 101 -43.09 6.61 -21.46
N VAL A 102 -42.16 7.56 -21.60
CA VAL A 102 -42.22 8.58 -22.65
C VAL A 102 -41.54 8.01 -23.91
N LEU A 103 -42.34 7.60 -24.88
CA LEU A 103 -41.83 7.20 -26.19
C LEU A 103 -41.56 8.45 -27.05
N PRO A 104 -40.45 8.49 -27.81
CA PRO A 104 -40.21 9.56 -28.77
C PRO A 104 -41.31 9.59 -29.83
N PRO A 105 -41.68 10.77 -30.36
CA PRO A 105 -42.74 10.90 -31.34
C PRO A 105 -42.27 10.38 -32.71
N SER A 106 -42.38 9.07 -32.90
CA SER A 106 -42.34 8.43 -34.21
C SER A 106 -43.59 7.57 -34.36
N GLY A 107 -44.64 8.21 -34.88
CA GLY A 107 -45.75 7.63 -35.64
C GLY A 107 -46.35 6.30 -35.20
N GLY A 108 -47.56 6.38 -34.61
CA GLY A 108 -48.53 5.28 -34.64
C GLY A 108 -48.65 4.53 -33.32
N ILE A 109 -49.67 4.89 -32.55
CA ILE A 109 -50.21 4.07 -31.47
C ILE A 109 -50.74 2.79 -32.12
N LYS A 110 -50.00 1.68 -32.00
CA LYS A 110 -50.58 0.34 -32.14
C LYS A 110 -51.04 -0.08 -30.75
N SER A 111 -52.35 -0.19 -30.59
CA SER A 111 -52.97 -0.98 -29.53
C SER A 111 -52.25 -2.31 -29.42
N VAL A 112 -51.69 -2.63 -28.26
CA VAL A 112 -51.30 -4.00 -27.91
C VAL A 112 -52.60 -4.76 -27.70
N SER A 113 -53.21 -5.17 -28.81
CA SER A 113 -54.12 -6.30 -28.85
C SER A 113 -53.32 -7.53 -28.44
N ALA A 114 -53.86 -8.31 -27.51
CA ALA A 114 -53.40 -9.66 -27.27
C ALA A 114 -53.69 -10.50 -28.53
N GLU A 115 -52.77 -10.48 -29.48
CA GLU A 115 -52.71 -11.48 -30.54
C GLU A 115 -51.62 -12.49 -30.17
N GLU A 116 -52.05 -13.74 -29.99
CA GLU A 116 -51.24 -14.93 -29.83
C GLU A 116 -50.29 -15.10 -31.03
N SER A 117 -49.14 -14.41 -31.02
CA SER A 117 -48.02 -14.82 -31.85
C SER A 117 -47.31 -15.94 -31.12
N LYS A 118 -47.51 -17.18 -31.61
CA LYS A 118 -46.80 -18.37 -31.12
C LYS A 118 -45.33 -18.04 -30.87
N ASN A 119 -44.92 -18.10 -29.60
CA ASN A 119 -43.59 -17.69 -29.19
C ASN A 119 -42.54 -18.55 -29.89
N PHE A 120 -41.36 -18.00 -30.15
CA PHE A 120 -40.26 -18.65 -30.87
C PHE A 120 -39.98 -20.10 -30.40
N PHE A 121 -40.23 -20.37 -29.12
CA PHE A 121 -40.17 -21.70 -28.50
C PHE A 121 -41.23 -22.69 -28.99
N GLU A 122 -42.46 -22.27 -29.24
CA GLU A 122 -43.52 -23.14 -29.77
C GLU A 122 -43.20 -23.61 -31.20
N LYS A 123 -42.64 -22.72 -32.04
CA LYS A 123 -42.16 -23.10 -33.38
C LYS A 123 -41.00 -24.09 -33.34
N ILE A 124 -40.15 -24.01 -32.32
CA ILE A 124 -39.03 -24.94 -32.14
C ILE A 124 -39.54 -26.30 -31.65
N LEU A 125 -40.50 -26.31 -30.73
CA LEU A 125 -41.08 -27.53 -30.17
C LEU A 125 -41.81 -28.36 -31.24
N GLU A 126 -42.61 -27.69 -32.08
CA GLU A 126 -43.37 -28.29 -33.18
C GLU A 126 -42.44 -28.90 -34.26
N LYS A 127 -41.27 -28.30 -34.50
CA LYS A 127 -40.27 -28.80 -35.46
C LYS A 127 -39.47 -30.00 -34.94
N LEU A 128 -39.45 -30.21 -33.61
CA LEU A 128 -38.73 -31.30 -32.95
C LEU A 128 -39.61 -32.53 -32.68
N GLY A 129 -40.91 -32.48 -33.03
CA GLY A 129 -41.80 -33.64 -32.99
C GLY A 129 -42.22 -34.09 -31.59
N PHE A 130 -42.26 -33.15 -30.63
CA PHE A 130 -42.88 -33.34 -29.31
C PHE A 130 -44.27 -32.72 -29.25
#